data_AF-A0A117IXI4-F1
#
_entry.id   AF-A0A117IXI4-F1
#
_cell.length_a   1.000
_cell.length_b   1.000
_cell.length_c   1.000
_cell.angle_alpha   90.00
_cell.angle_beta   90.00
_cell.angle_gamma   90.00
#
_symmetry.space_group_name_H-M   'P 1'
#
loop_
_entity.id
_entity.type
_entity.pdbx_description
1 polymer ?
#
loop_
_entity_poly.entity_id
_entity_poly.type
_entity_poly.pdbx_seq_one_letter_code
_entity_poly.pdbx_strand_id
1 'polypeptide(L)'
;MTHPRSRADIAFNGGWPSSGLEAGKFFPATQVGLADPDVPTDTPSGPKPVPPDGRIASGGSEPAAARLDEVRDWPKNDLQSGAEVPFQWNFTMKHRTRRFNYFVTKEGWDPTAPLSRAQFEPEPFATYKPYGDIPHWEMPEAPHDPNLDKPHTIKLPARSGYHVILGVWEVADTGHAFYQVIDVNFTR
;
A
#
# COMPACT_ATOMS: atom_id res chain seq x y z
N MET A 1 -10.03 -2.94 -3.22
CA MET A 1 -10.05 -1.80 -4.16
C MET A 1 -9.70 -0.53 -3.39
N THR A 2 -9.31 0.55 -4.06
CA THR A 2 -8.99 1.83 -3.40
C THR A 2 -9.63 3.02 -4.10
N HIS A 3 -9.76 4.14 -3.37
CA HIS A 3 -9.92 5.47 -3.95
C HIS A 3 -8.73 6.34 -3.49
N PRO A 4 -8.01 7.05 -4.38
CA PRO A 4 -8.04 6.94 -5.85
C PRO A 4 -7.82 5.50 -6.36
N ARG A 5 -8.23 5.22 -7.60
CA ARG A 5 -8.24 3.85 -8.12
C ARG A 5 -6.81 3.31 -8.26
N SER A 6 -6.57 2.13 -7.71
CA SER A 6 -5.29 1.44 -7.87
C SER A 6 -5.15 0.81 -9.24
N ARG A 7 -3.90 0.52 -9.62
CA ARG A 7 -3.54 -0.27 -10.80
C ARG A 7 -4.29 -1.60 -10.83
N ALA A 8 -4.38 -2.28 -9.69
CA ALA A 8 -5.06 -3.56 -9.56
C ALA A 8 -6.58 -3.43 -9.77
N ASP A 9 -7.20 -2.41 -9.19
CA ASP A 9 -8.61 -2.11 -9.43
C ASP A 9 -8.88 -1.80 -10.91
N ILE A 10 -8.06 -0.95 -11.54
CA ILE A 10 -8.18 -0.63 -12.97
C ILE A 10 -7.98 -1.88 -13.84
N ALA A 11 -6.95 -2.68 -13.54
CA ALA A 11 -6.58 -3.85 -14.32
C ALA A 11 -7.65 -4.95 -14.28
N PHE A 12 -8.26 -5.18 -13.11
CA PHE A 12 -9.19 -6.29 -12.88
C PHE A 12 -10.64 -5.84 -12.68
N ASN A 13 -10.93 -4.56 -12.87
CA ASN A 13 -12.24 -3.95 -12.64
C ASN A 13 -12.83 -4.30 -11.27
N GLY A 14 -12.00 -4.20 -10.23
CA GLY A 14 -12.35 -4.59 -8.86
C GLY A 14 -12.48 -6.10 -8.59
N GLY A 15 -12.38 -6.94 -9.62
CA GLY A 15 -12.41 -8.39 -9.50
C GLY A 15 -11.13 -8.99 -8.91
N TRP A 16 -11.13 -10.30 -8.66
CA TRP A 16 -9.92 -11.02 -8.26
C TRP A 16 -8.82 -10.88 -9.34
N PRO A 17 -7.54 -10.68 -8.97
CA PRO A 17 -6.97 -10.66 -7.62
C PRO A 17 -6.82 -9.25 -6.99
N SER A 18 -7.60 -8.24 -7.41
CA SER A 18 -7.39 -6.85 -6.96
C SER A 18 -7.42 -6.65 -5.44
N SER A 19 -8.09 -7.52 -4.68
CA SER A 19 -8.14 -7.51 -3.21
C SER A 19 -7.20 -8.51 -2.54
N GLY A 20 -6.47 -9.32 -3.29
CA GLY A 20 -5.64 -10.44 -2.80
C GLY A 20 -4.14 -10.23 -2.90
N LEU A 21 -3.67 -8.98 -3.00
CA LEU A 21 -2.25 -8.64 -3.11
C LEU A 21 -1.59 -8.63 -1.72
N GLU A 22 -1.59 -9.79 -1.06
CA GLU A 22 -1.13 -10.00 0.32
C GLU A 22 0.29 -10.59 0.36
N ALA A 23 1.20 -9.92 1.07
CA ALA A 23 2.59 -10.33 1.27
C ALA A 23 3.07 -10.01 2.69
N GLY A 24 4.36 -10.21 2.99
CA GLY A 24 4.95 -9.79 4.27
C GLY A 24 4.83 -8.28 4.48
N LYS A 25 4.60 -7.85 5.72
CA LYS A 25 4.56 -6.43 6.12
C LYS A 25 5.94 -5.80 6.29
N PHE A 26 5.97 -4.47 6.49
CA PHE A 26 7.18 -3.66 6.71
C PHE A 26 8.04 -3.40 5.48
N PHE A 27 7.42 -3.20 4.31
CA PHE A 27 8.12 -2.53 3.21
C PHE A 27 8.70 -1.18 3.70
N PRO A 28 9.95 -0.81 3.37
CA PRO A 28 10.83 -1.39 2.35
C PRO A 28 11.78 -2.50 2.83
N ALA A 29 11.60 -3.08 4.01
CA ALA A 29 12.44 -4.18 4.48
C ALA A 29 12.41 -5.38 3.52
N THR A 30 13.44 -6.21 3.61
CA THR A 30 13.55 -7.48 2.87
C THR A 30 13.54 -8.70 3.79
N GLN A 31 13.62 -8.46 5.10
CA GLN A 31 13.69 -9.50 6.13
C GLN A 31 12.29 -9.88 6.62
N VAL A 32 12.16 -11.12 7.06
CA VAL A 32 11.01 -11.61 7.83
C VAL A 32 11.38 -11.71 9.31
N GLY A 33 10.38 -11.87 10.19
CA GLY A 33 10.58 -11.99 11.63
C GLY A 33 10.87 -10.68 12.33
N LEU A 34 10.63 -9.55 11.66
CA LEU A 34 10.77 -8.23 12.28
C LEU A 34 9.59 -8.00 13.22
N ALA A 35 9.86 -7.44 14.40
CA ALA A 35 8.82 -6.91 15.27
C ALA A 35 8.36 -5.54 14.76
N ASP A 36 7.12 -5.18 15.06
CA ASP A 36 6.65 -3.82 14.82
C ASP A 36 7.43 -2.83 15.70
N PRO A 37 7.96 -1.73 15.14
CA PRO A 37 8.79 -0.78 15.91
C PRO A 37 7.99 0.03 16.94
N ASP A 38 6.69 0.25 16.70
CA ASP A 38 5.84 1.03 17.60
C ASP A 38 5.13 0.12 18.60
N VAL A 39 4.73 -1.08 18.17
CA VAL A 39 3.97 -2.04 18.99
C VAL A 39 4.59 -3.44 18.94
N PRO A 40 5.67 -3.72 19.68
CA PRO A 40 6.41 -4.99 19.61
C PRO A 40 5.59 -6.25 19.94
N THR A 41 4.39 -6.10 20.51
CA THR A 41 3.44 -7.18 20.79
C THR A 41 2.59 -7.59 19.59
N ASP A 42 2.64 -6.85 18.49
CA ASP A 42 2.04 -7.26 17.22
C ASP A 42 2.74 -8.50 16.65
N THR A 43 2.02 -9.28 15.84
CA THR A 43 2.58 -10.48 15.20
C THR A 43 3.79 -10.08 14.35
N PRO A 44 4.97 -10.71 14.49
CA PRO A 44 6.13 -10.39 13.66
C PRO A 44 5.88 -10.61 12.16
N SER A 45 6.65 -9.95 11.29
CA SER A 45 6.50 -10.12 9.83
C SER A 45 6.78 -11.55 9.36
N GLY A 46 6.08 -12.00 8.31
CA GLY A 46 6.23 -13.34 7.75
C GLY A 46 5.06 -14.29 8.07
N PRO A 47 5.12 -15.56 7.65
CA PRO A 47 6.21 -16.20 6.92
C PRO A 47 6.30 -15.80 5.44
N LYS A 48 5.26 -15.18 4.87
CA LYS A 48 5.33 -14.62 3.51
C LYS A 48 6.40 -13.51 3.46
N PRO A 49 7.31 -13.50 2.47
CA PRO A 49 8.28 -12.43 2.34
C PRO A 49 7.59 -11.12 1.94
N VAL A 50 8.24 -9.99 2.26
CA VAL A 50 7.89 -8.69 1.66
C VAL A 50 8.09 -8.80 0.14
N PRO A 51 7.26 -8.16 -0.71
CA PRO A 51 7.39 -8.27 -2.15
C PRO A 51 8.81 -7.92 -2.62
N PRO A 52 9.46 -8.76 -3.45
CA PRO A 52 10.77 -8.45 -3.99
C PRO A 52 10.68 -7.33 -5.04
N ASP A 53 11.81 -6.69 -5.33
CA ASP A 53 11.90 -5.71 -6.42
C ASP A 53 11.48 -6.36 -7.75
N GLY A 54 10.79 -5.58 -8.58
CA GLY A 54 10.14 -6.06 -9.80
C GLY A 54 8.82 -6.82 -9.57
N ARG A 55 8.40 -7.05 -8.31
CA ARG A 55 7.10 -7.67 -7.98
C ARG A 55 6.30 -6.89 -6.93
N ILE A 56 6.58 -5.59 -6.81
CA ILE A 56 5.94 -4.73 -5.80
C ILE A 56 4.47 -4.52 -6.15
N ALA A 57 4.10 -4.35 -7.43
CA ALA A 57 2.74 -4.04 -7.83
C ALA A 57 1.79 -5.23 -7.73
N SER A 58 2.28 -6.45 -7.93
CA SER A 58 1.54 -7.69 -7.68
C SER A 58 1.50 -8.11 -6.22
N GLY A 59 2.26 -7.45 -5.33
CA GLY A 59 2.51 -7.98 -3.99
C GLY A 59 3.21 -9.34 -4.02
N GLY A 60 3.93 -9.68 -5.10
CA GLY A 60 4.49 -11.02 -5.31
C GLY A 60 3.46 -12.12 -5.63
N SER A 61 2.19 -11.78 -5.82
CA SER A 61 1.10 -12.73 -6.08
C SER A 61 1.10 -13.23 -7.53
N GLU A 62 1.85 -14.31 -7.76
CA GLU A 62 1.96 -14.99 -9.05
C GLU A 62 1.13 -16.29 -9.09
N PRO A 63 0.57 -16.70 -10.24
CA PRO A 63 0.55 -16.00 -11.53
C PRO A 63 -0.62 -15.01 -11.68
N ALA A 64 -1.56 -14.98 -10.73
CA ALA A 64 -2.83 -14.29 -10.90
C ALA A 64 -2.69 -12.77 -11.10
N ALA A 65 -1.68 -12.14 -10.49
CA ALA A 65 -1.46 -10.69 -10.54
C ALA A 65 -0.21 -10.26 -11.33
N ALA A 66 0.46 -11.19 -12.04
CA ALA A 66 1.73 -10.96 -12.75
C ALA A 66 1.73 -9.71 -13.63
N ARG A 67 0.63 -9.51 -14.37
CA ARG A 67 0.45 -8.37 -15.29
C ARG A 67 0.54 -7.01 -14.61
N LEU A 68 0.40 -6.92 -13.28
CA LEU A 68 0.54 -5.66 -12.55
C LEU A 68 1.99 -5.15 -12.51
N ASP A 69 2.96 -6.05 -12.67
CA ASP A 69 4.39 -5.75 -12.66
C ASP A 69 4.93 -5.39 -14.06
N GLU A 70 4.10 -5.44 -15.09
CA GLU A 70 4.46 -5.01 -16.45
C GLU A 70 4.87 -3.52 -16.47
N VAL A 71 5.99 -3.24 -17.15
CA VAL A 71 6.38 -1.88 -17.53
C VAL A 71 5.59 -1.48 -18.76
N ARG A 72 4.62 -0.59 -18.57
CA ARG A 72 3.74 -0.06 -19.62
C ARG A 72 3.15 1.27 -19.19
N ASP A 73 2.51 1.95 -20.13
CA ASP A 73 1.76 3.17 -19.84
C ASP A 73 0.44 2.83 -19.11
N TRP A 74 0.50 2.82 -17.77
CA TRP A 74 -0.68 2.60 -16.92
C TRP A 74 -1.57 3.84 -16.89
N PRO A 75 -2.91 3.69 -16.81
CA PRO A 75 -3.81 4.81 -16.56
C PRO A 75 -3.49 5.47 -15.23
N LYS A 76 -3.42 6.81 -15.21
CA LYS A 76 -3.00 7.61 -14.06
C LYS A 76 -4.19 8.38 -13.50
N ASN A 77 -4.21 8.54 -12.18
CA ASN A 77 -5.10 9.48 -11.51
C ASN A 77 -4.45 10.87 -11.55
N ASP A 78 -5.13 11.88 -12.10
CA ASP A 78 -4.67 13.26 -12.02
C ASP A 78 -4.90 13.79 -10.60
N LEU A 79 -3.83 14.10 -9.89
CA LEU A 79 -3.87 14.60 -8.51
C LEU A 79 -3.05 15.87 -8.38
N GLN A 80 -3.57 16.87 -7.67
CA GLN A 80 -2.84 18.11 -7.46
C GLN A 80 -1.72 17.92 -6.42
N SER A 81 -0.52 18.36 -6.79
CA SER A 81 0.66 18.37 -5.92
C SER A 81 0.41 19.16 -4.64
N GLY A 82 0.74 18.58 -3.49
CA GLY A 82 0.54 19.22 -2.17
C GLY A 82 -0.90 19.20 -1.63
N ALA A 83 -1.87 18.71 -2.41
CA ALA A 83 -3.27 18.69 -1.99
C ALA A 83 -3.53 17.63 -0.92
N GLU A 84 -4.59 17.86 -0.15
CA GLU A 84 -5.18 16.84 0.71
C GLU A 84 -6.14 15.97 -0.11
N VAL A 85 -5.92 14.66 -0.09
CA VAL A 85 -6.69 13.69 -0.87
C VAL A 85 -7.30 12.65 0.06
N PRO A 86 -8.62 12.41 -0.02
CA PRO A 86 -9.24 11.30 0.69
C PRO A 86 -8.78 9.98 0.07
N PHE A 87 -8.17 9.12 0.90
CA PHE A 87 -7.79 7.79 0.53
C PHE A 87 -8.72 6.78 1.21
N GLN A 88 -9.29 5.84 0.44
CA GLN A 88 -10.17 4.79 0.98
C GLN A 88 -9.70 3.42 0.52
N TRP A 89 -9.72 2.45 1.41
CA TRP A 89 -9.52 1.04 1.09
C TRP A 89 -10.85 0.30 1.20
N ASN A 90 -11.36 -0.16 0.07
CA ASN A 90 -12.62 -0.87 -0.06
C ASN A 90 -12.34 -2.37 -0.20
N PHE A 91 -12.23 -3.07 0.93
CA PHE A 91 -12.06 -4.53 0.98
C PHE A 91 -13.25 -5.21 1.64
N THR A 92 -13.59 -6.38 1.10
CA THR A 92 -14.69 -7.21 1.61
C THR A 92 -14.31 -7.95 2.90
N MET A 93 -13.02 -8.22 3.12
CA MET A 93 -12.49 -8.77 4.36
C MET A 93 -11.58 -7.73 5.02
N LYS A 94 -11.99 -7.29 6.20
CA LYS A 94 -11.25 -6.34 7.03
C LYS A 94 -10.37 -7.09 8.03
N HIS A 95 -9.23 -6.49 8.37
CA HIS A 95 -8.28 -7.03 9.35
C HIS A 95 -7.97 -6.00 10.43
N ARG A 96 -7.54 -6.45 11.62
CA ARG A 96 -7.09 -5.54 12.68
C ARG A 96 -5.88 -4.77 12.16
N THR A 97 -6.07 -3.48 11.99
CA THR A 97 -5.15 -2.65 11.22
C THR A 97 -4.21 -1.90 12.13
N ARG A 98 -2.91 -2.12 11.95
CA ARG A 98 -1.90 -1.31 12.64
C ARG A 98 -1.79 0.05 11.97
N ARG A 99 -1.50 0.07 10.66
CA ARG A 99 -1.31 1.30 9.91
C ARG A 99 -1.51 1.12 8.41
N PHE A 100 -1.78 2.24 7.75
CA PHE A 100 -1.64 2.40 6.31
C PHE A 100 -0.45 3.31 6.05
N ASN A 101 0.57 2.79 5.39
CA ASN A 101 1.75 3.54 4.95
C ASN A 101 1.63 3.90 3.47
N TYR A 102 2.04 5.12 3.12
CA TYR A 102 2.05 5.62 1.75
C TYR A 102 3.45 6.05 1.36
N PHE A 103 4.04 5.33 0.40
CA PHE A 103 5.32 5.67 -0.20
C PHE A 103 5.08 6.32 -1.56
N VAL A 104 6.03 7.13 -2.01
CA VAL A 104 5.99 7.77 -3.33
C VAL A 104 7.33 7.54 -4.04
N THR A 105 7.31 7.45 -5.36
CA THR A 105 8.55 7.46 -6.13
C THR A 105 9.33 8.77 -5.96
N LYS A 106 10.66 8.68 -6.03
CA LYS A 106 11.57 9.83 -6.00
C LYS A 106 11.35 10.74 -7.20
N GLU A 107 11.76 11.99 -7.07
CA GLU A 107 11.99 12.84 -8.24
C GLU A 107 13.03 12.19 -9.17
N GLY A 108 12.75 12.16 -10.47
CA GLY A 108 13.64 11.54 -11.46
C GLY A 108 13.69 10.01 -11.45
N TRP A 109 12.71 9.32 -10.84
CA TRP A 109 12.56 7.85 -10.96
C TRP A 109 12.41 7.41 -12.42
N ASP A 110 12.70 6.14 -12.72
CA ASP A 110 12.67 5.59 -14.08
C ASP A 110 11.36 4.82 -14.34
N PRO A 111 10.35 5.43 -14.97
CA PRO A 111 9.08 4.76 -15.27
C PRO A 111 9.20 3.65 -16.32
N THR A 112 10.36 3.50 -16.96
CA THR A 112 10.65 2.46 -17.95
C THR A 112 11.31 1.23 -17.35
N ALA A 113 11.54 1.22 -16.04
CA ALA A 113 12.05 0.07 -15.29
C ALA A 113 10.97 -0.51 -14.35
N PRO A 114 11.01 -1.82 -14.04
CA PRO A 114 10.15 -2.41 -13.01
C PRO A 114 10.30 -1.70 -11.66
N LEU A 115 9.19 -1.56 -10.93
CA LEU A 115 9.21 -0.93 -9.61
C LEU A 115 10.18 -1.64 -8.66
N SER A 116 11.07 -0.87 -8.03
CA SER A 116 12.04 -1.36 -7.06
C SER A 116 12.16 -0.39 -5.90
N ARG A 117 12.64 -0.87 -4.75
CA ARG A 117 12.88 -0.04 -3.56
C ARG A 117 13.73 1.20 -3.86
N ALA A 118 14.71 1.08 -4.76
CA ALA A 118 15.58 2.19 -5.15
C ALA A 118 14.81 3.38 -5.76
N GLN A 119 13.64 3.13 -6.37
CA GLN A 119 12.81 4.14 -7.02
C GLN A 119 11.87 4.87 -6.05
N PHE A 120 11.62 4.32 -4.85
CA PHE A 120 10.77 4.92 -3.82
C PHE A 120 11.58 5.71 -2.80
N GLU A 121 10.98 6.77 -2.26
CA GLU A 121 11.46 7.34 -1.00
C GLU A 121 11.50 6.27 0.08
N PRO A 122 12.56 6.21 0.91
CA PRO A 122 12.74 5.14 1.89
C PRO A 122 11.71 5.19 3.02
N GLU A 123 11.20 6.37 3.32
CA GLU A 123 10.19 6.62 4.36
C GLU A 123 8.82 6.91 3.73
N PRO A 124 7.71 6.50 4.36
CA PRO A 124 6.39 6.89 3.90
C PRO A 124 6.20 8.41 4.05
N PHE A 125 5.60 9.06 3.05
CA PHE A 125 5.26 10.48 3.15
C PHE A 125 4.00 10.72 3.99
N ALA A 126 3.19 9.68 4.17
CA ALA A 126 2.02 9.69 5.04
C ALA A 126 1.81 8.32 5.69
N THR A 127 1.42 8.33 6.97
CA THR A 127 1.04 7.15 7.75
C THR A 127 -0.27 7.45 8.47
N TYR A 128 -1.25 6.56 8.31
CA TYR A 128 -2.51 6.62 9.05
C TYR A 128 -2.60 5.43 10.02
N LYS A 129 -2.76 5.71 11.32
CA LYS A 129 -2.91 4.71 12.39
C LYS A 129 -4.33 4.82 12.98
N PRO A 130 -5.29 3.96 12.59
CA PRO A 130 -6.68 4.08 13.03
C PRO A 130 -6.87 4.04 14.56
N TYR A 131 -5.94 3.37 15.27
CA TYR A 131 -5.99 3.16 16.72
C TYR A 131 -4.71 3.56 17.45
N GLY A 132 -3.80 4.28 16.79
CA GLY A 132 -2.48 4.57 17.36
C GLY A 132 -1.69 3.29 17.68
N ASP A 133 -1.05 3.26 18.84
CA ASP A 133 -0.07 2.24 19.23
C ASP A 133 -0.58 1.30 20.35
N ILE A 134 -1.90 1.12 20.44
CA ILE A 134 -2.51 0.17 21.38
C ILE A 134 -2.27 -1.28 20.93
N PRO A 135 -2.27 -2.27 21.84
CA PRO A 135 -2.22 -3.68 21.47
C PRO A 135 -3.41 -4.12 20.61
N HIS A 136 -3.19 -5.04 19.67
CA HIS A 136 -4.23 -5.43 18.72
C HIS A 136 -5.46 -6.09 19.37
N TRP A 137 -5.33 -6.71 20.55
CA TRP A 137 -6.47 -7.30 21.27
C TRP A 137 -7.40 -6.25 21.90
N GLU A 138 -7.00 -4.98 21.96
CA GLU A 138 -7.85 -3.87 22.39
C GLU A 138 -8.55 -3.18 21.21
N MET A 139 -8.21 -3.55 19.97
CA MET A 139 -8.86 -3.02 18.77
C MET A 139 -10.24 -3.68 18.53
N PRO A 140 -11.19 -2.95 17.92
CA PRO A 140 -12.47 -3.53 17.49
C PRO A 140 -12.30 -4.76 16.59
N GLU A 141 -13.34 -5.58 16.55
CA GLU A 141 -13.41 -6.66 15.56
C GLU A 141 -13.45 -6.06 14.15
N ALA A 142 -12.47 -6.43 13.33
CA ALA A 142 -12.24 -5.81 12.05
C ALA A 142 -13.45 -5.80 11.09
N PRO A 143 -14.28 -6.86 10.98
CA PRO A 143 -15.46 -6.84 10.11
C PRO A 143 -16.45 -5.71 10.41
N HIS A 144 -16.52 -5.27 11.66
CA HIS A 144 -17.43 -4.25 12.15
C HIS A 144 -16.73 -2.92 12.47
N ASP A 145 -15.48 -2.76 12.02
CA ASP A 145 -14.67 -1.60 12.29
C ASP A 145 -15.14 -0.38 11.47
N PRO A 146 -15.66 0.69 12.11
CA PRO A 146 -16.17 1.87 11.43
C PRO A 146 -15.06 2.83 10.97
N ASN A 147 -13.83 2.71 11.48
CA ASN A 147 -12.68 3.49 11.02
C ASN A 147 -12.14 2.94 9.70
N LEU A 148 -12.35 1.65 9.42
CA LEU A 148 -12.00 1.03 8.15
C LEU A 148 -13.06 1.19 7.05
N ASP A 149 -14.26 1.71 7.39
CA ASP A 149 -15.32 2.01 6.41
C ASP A 149 -15.22 3.41 5.81
N LYS A 150 -14.40 4.28 6.40
CA LYS A 150 -14.32 5.69 6.03
C LYS A 150 -13.01 5.98 5.31
N PRO A 151 -12.98 6.96 4.39
CA PRO A 151 -11.72 7.47 3.88
C PRO A 151 -10.94 8.13 5.01
N HIS A 152 -9.61 8.03 4.94
CA HIS A 152 -8.70 8.86 5.70
C HIS A 152 -7.97 9.80 4.74
N THR A 153 -7.71 11.02 5.19
CA THR A 153 -7.11 12.06 4.36
C THR A 153 -5.60 11.98 4.46
N ILE A 154 -4.91 12.00 3.31
CA ILE A 154 -3.45 12.12 3.24
C ILE A 154 -3.08 13.40 2.50
N LYS A 155 -2.02 14.07 2.96
CA LYS A 155 -1.43 15.20 2.26
C LYS A 155 -0.41 14.69 1.26
N LEU A 156 -0.61 14.99 -0.02
CA LEU A 156 0.30 14.59 -1.07
C LEU A 156 1.63 15.36 -0.98
N PRO A 157 2.77 14.73 -1.33
CA PRO A 157 4.05 15.42 -1.39
C PRO A 157 4.10 16.35 -2.60
N ALA A 158 5.07 17.26 -2.62
CA ALA A 158 5.36 18.06 -3.80
C ALA A 158 6.05 17.20 -4.86
N ARG A 159 5.38 17.01 -6.00
CA ARG A 159 5.83 16.20 -7.15
C ARG A 159 5.29 16.77 -8.47
N SER A 160 5.80 16.32 -9.61
CA SER A 160 5.26 16.71 -10.92
C SER A 160 5.31 15.59 -11.94
N GLY A 161 4.27 15.45 -12.76
CA GLY A 161 4.21 14.42 -13.80
C GLY A 161 3.94 13.03 -13.23
N TYR A 162 4.34 11.99 -13.97
CA TYR A 162 4.05 10.61 -13.62
C TYR A 162 4.86 10.15 -12.41
N HIS A 163 4.17 9.67 -11.39
CA HIS A 163 4.73 9.00 -10.22
C HIS A 163 3.87 7.80 -9.84
N VAL A 164 4.40 6.99 -8.92
CA VAL A 164 3.66 5.91 -8.29
C VAL A 164 3.57 6.17 -6.79
N ILE A 165 2.34 6.07 -6.26
CA ILE A 165 2.08 5.96 -4.83
C ILE A 165 1.91 4.48 -4.51
N LEU A 166 2.65 3.98 -3.53
CA LEU A 166 2.50 2.64 -2.98
C LEU A 166 1.77 2.72 -1.64
N GLY A 167 0.55 2.23 -1.59
CA GLY A 167 -0.18 1.99 -0.36
C GLY A 167 0.16 0.62 0.22
N VAL A 168 0.53 0.58 1.49
CA VAL A 168 0.83 -0.64 2.26
C VAL A 168 -0.08 -0.66 3.49
N TRP A 169 -1.01 -1.60 3.51
CA TRP A 169 -1.91 -1.82 4.65
C TRP A 169 -1.33 -2.91 5.55
N GLU A 170 -0.82 -2.54 6.72
CA GLU A 170 -0.19 -3.47 7.67
C GLU A 170 -1.20 -3.99 8.69
N VAL A 171 -1.28 -5.33 8.78
CA VAL A 171 -2.16 -6.03 9.70
C VAL A 171 -1.44 -6.29 11.02
N ALA A 172 -2.09 -5.96 12.13
CA ALA A 172 -1.51 -5.99 13.47
C ALA A 172 -1.33 -7.42 14.00
N ASP A 173 -2.37 -8.25 13.81
CA ASP A 173 -2.45 -9.62 14.35
C ASP A 173 -1.98 -10.70 13.36
N THR A 174 -1.45 -10.32 12.20
CA THR A 174 -0.78 -11.23 11.25
C THR A 174 0.59 -10.69 10.87
N GLY A 175 1.43 -11.52 10.24
CA GLY A 175 2.71 -11.10 9.70
C GLY A 175 2.65 -10.51 8.28
N HIS A 176 1.46 -10.07 7.85
CA HIS A 176 1.17 -9.71 6.47
C HIS A 176 0.71 -8.26 6.29
N ALA A 177 0.82 -7.80 5.05
CA ALA A 177 0.28 -6.54 4.58
C ALA A 177 -0.35 -6.71 3.19
N PHE A 178 -1.28 -5.81 2.86
CA PHE A 178 -1.86 -5.71 1.53
C PHE A 178 -1.24 -4.53 0.77
N TYR A 179 -0.92 -4.76 -0.51
CA TYR A 179 -0.21 -3.82 -1.36
C TYR A 179 -1.14 -3.28 -2.46
N GLN A 180 -1.10 -1.96 -2.68
CA GLN A 180 -1.81 -1.32 -3.78
C GLN A 180 -0.91 -0.26 -4.40
N VAL A 181 -0.70 -0.36 -5.71
CA VAL A 181 -0.03 0.66 -6.52
C VAL A 181 -1.09 1.60 -7.09
N ILE A 182 -0.89 2.90 -6.92
CA ILE A 182 -1.73 3.95 -7.48
C ILE A 182 -0.83 4.76 -8.43
N ASP A 183 -1.08 4.61 -9.73
CA ASP A 183 -0.45 5.40 -10.76
C ASP A 183 -1.05 6.81 -10.74
N VAL A 184 -0.19 7.83 -10.63
CA VAL A 184 -0.61 9.22 -10.48
C VAL A 184 0.12 10.13 -11.44
N ASN A 185 -0.59 11.13 -11.94
CA ASN A 185 0.00 12.25 -12.64
C ASN A 185 -0.16 13.49 -11.77
N PHE A 186 0.94 13.97 -11.20
CA PHE A 186 0.94 15.13 -10.32
C PHE A 186 0.79 16.41 -11.14
N THR A 187 -0.35 17.07 -10.99
CA THR A 187 -0.64 18.37 -11.58
C THR A 187 -0.24 19.51 -10.63
N ARG A 188 -0.05 20.70 -11.18
CA ARG A 188 0.10 21.92 -10.37
C ARG A 188 -1.23 22.35 -9.78
#